data_AF-A0A511RK30-F1
#
_entry.id   AF-A0A511RK30-F1
#
_cell.length_a   1.000
_cell.length_b   1.000
_cell.length_c   1.000
_cell.angle_alpha   90.00
_cell.angle_beta   90.00
_cell.angle_gamma   90.00
#
_symmetry.space_group_name_H-M   'P 1'
#
loop_
_entity.id
_entity.type
_entity.pdbx_description
1 polymer ?
#
loop_
_entity_poly.entity_id
_entity_poly.type
_entity_poly.pdbx_seq_one_letter_code
_entity_poly.pdbx_strand_id
1 'polypeptide(L)'
;MQEIMTQLWPWYVSGPLLGLIVPLLLWLGNKDFGISANLRHVCAMWPGKKPAFFQYDWRKETWNLLFALGLLAGGFLAGYLYPGDPVHLNGTVLERIKSWGLDDPQAIVPLKLFATSALASWKVWVYLLLGGFLIGFGARYGGGCTSGHAITGIAALQLPSLVAVVFFFVGGLIGAWWILPGLIAWITGGAG
;
A
#
# COMPACT_ATOMS: atom_id res chain seq x y z
N MET A 1 17.59 7.49 21.67
CA MET A 1 17.71 7.02 20.26
C MET A 1 16.55 6.09 19.89
N GLN A 2 16.19 5.11 20.73
CA GLN A 2 14.99 4.29 20.52
C GLN A 2 13.68 5.10 20.51
N GLU A 3 13.48 6.09 21.40
CA GLU A 3 12.29 6.98 21.37
C GLU A 3 12.12 7.73 20.04
N ILE A 4 13.22 8.21 19.45
CA ILE A 4 13.17 8.92 18.15
C ILE A 4 12.75 7.96 17.03
N MET A 5 13.14 6.69 17.09
CA MET A 5 12.83 5.70 16.06
C MET A 5 11.45 5.06 16.21
N THR A 6 10.87 5.10 17.41
CA THR A 6 9.57 4.45 17.74
C THR A 6 8.39 5.41 17.67
N GLN A 7 8.61 6.72 17.81
CA GLN A 7 7.56 7.72 17.61
C GLN A 7 7.14 7.83 16.13
N LEU A 8 5.88 8.21 15.88
CA LEU A 8 5.45 8.57 14.53
C LEU A 8 6.16 9.85 14.09
N TRP A 9 6.96 9.76 13.03
CA TRP A 9 7.66 10.93 12.51
C TRP A 9 6.68 11.93 11.91
N PRO A 10 6.84 13.24 12.22
CA PRO A 10 6.00 14.25 11.62
C PRO A 10 6.08 14.21 10.10
N TRP A 11 4.94 14.45 9.43
CA TRP A 11 4.82 14.38 7.98
C TRP A 11 5.79 15.32 7.24
N TYR A 12 6.16 16.45 7.85
CA TYR A 12 7.12 17.40 7.30
C TYR A 12 8.58 16.91 7.39
N VAL A 13 8.85 15.82 8.11
CA VAL A 13 10.17 15.15 8.13
C VAL A 13 10.15 13.95 7.19
N SER A 14 9.17 13.06 7.35
CA SER A 14 9.07 11.84 6.55
C SER A 14 8.78 12.12 5.07
N GLY A 15 7.96 13.12 4.76
CA GLY A 15 7.63 13.53 3.40
C GLY A 15 8.86 13.96 2.57
N PRO A 16 9.62 14.98 3.00
CA PRO A 16 10.84 15.38 2.30
C PRO A 16 11.87 14.25 2.20
N LEU A 17 12.05 13.42 3.23
CA LEU A 17 12.97 12.27 3.17
C LEU A 17 12.56 11.25 2.11
N LEU A 18 11.28 10.88 2.04
CA LEU A 18 10.75 10.01 1.00
C LEU A 18 10.86 10.64 -0.39
N GLY A 19 10.62 11.95 -0.50
CA GLY A 19 10.78 12.70 -1.74
C GLY A 19 12.23 12.73 -2.23
N LEU A 20 13.19 12.90 -1.32
CA LEU A 20 14.63 12.94 -1.62
C LEU A 20 15.21 11.58 -2.05
N ILE A 21 14.56 10.47 -1.68
CA ILE A 21 14.96 9.15 -2.16
C ILE A 21 14.89 9.09 -3.70
N VAL A 22 13.91 9.74 -4.33
CA VAL A 22 13.76 9.73 -5.80
C VAL A 22 14.94 10.35 -6.53
N PRO A 23 15.32 11.63 -6.32
CA PRO A 23 16.49 12.21 -6.98
C PRO A 23 17.78 11.48 -6.61
N LEU A 24 17.89 10.96 -5.39
CA LEU A 24 19.06 10.17 -4.97
C LEU A 24 19.19 8.87 -5.77
N LEU A 25 18.08 8.14 -6.00
CA LEU A 25 18.06 6.94 -6.83
C LEU A 25 18.31 7.23 -8.31
N LEU A 26 17.76 8.34 -8.82
CA LEU A 26 18.03 8.80 -10.18
C LEU A 26 19.51 9.17 -10.36
N TRP A 27 20.11 9.85 -9.37
CA TRP A 27 21.51 10.25 -9.41
C TRP A 27 22.49 9.07 -9.26
N LEU A 28 22.22 8.13 -8.34
CA LEU A 28 23.11 7.00 -8.08
C LEU A 28 23.10 5.92 -9.17
N GLY A 29 21.99 5.77 -9.90
CA GLY A 29 21.89 4.64 -10.83
C GLY A 29 20.84 4.76 -11.93
N ASN A 30 20.25 5.94 -12.13
CA ASN A 30 19.16 6.18 -13.08
C ASN A 30 18.08 5.09 -12.99
N LYS A 31 17.73 4.71 -11.75
CA LYS A 31 16.81 3.62 -11.46
C LYS A 31 15.42 4.15 -11.16
N ASP A 32 14.41 3.48 -11.71
CA ASP A 32 13.01 3.81 -11.45
C ASP A 32 12.55 3.34 -10.06
N PHE A 33 11.56 4.05 -9.51
CA PHE A 33 10.93 3.73 -8.23
C PHE A 33 9.48 3.26 -8.49
N GLY A 34 9.27 1.95 -8.48
CA GLY A 34 7.96 1.36 -8.80
C GLY A 34 7.70 0.02 -8.13
N ILE A 35 6.66 -0.05 -7.29
CA ILE A 35 6.30 -1.29 -6.59
C ILE A 35 5.37 -2.16 -7.43
N SER A 36 4.34 -1.60 -8.06
CA SER A 36 3.31 -2.39 -8.77
C SER A 36 3.85 -3.17 -9.98
N ALA A 37 4.93 -2.69 -10.62
CA ALA A 37 5.58 -3.38 -11.72
C ALA A 37 6.16 -4.74 -11.28
N ASN A 38 6.50 -4.92 -10.00
CA ASN A 38 7.02 -6.18 -9.46
C ASN A 38 6.04 -7.33 -9.59
N LEU A 39 4.73 -7.08 -9.50
CA LEU A 39 3.72 -8.12 -9.75
C LEU A 39 3.82 -8.65 -11.19
N ARG A 40 4.06 -7.75 -12.16
CA ARG A 40 4.29 -8.12 -13.57
C ARG A 40 5.60 -8.87 -13.75
N HIS A 41 6.68 -8.42 -13.10
CA HIS A 41 7.97 -9.11 -13.15
C HIS A 41 7.88 -10.53 -12.59
N VAL A 42 7.13 -10.73 -11.49
CA VAL A 42 6.84 -12.05 -10.92
C VAL A 42 6.07 -12.94 -11.89
N CYS A 43 5.02 -12.42 -12.54
CA CYS A 43 4.33 -13.18 -13.58
C CYS A 43 5.23 -13.50 -14.79
N ALA A 44 6.19 -12.63 -15.12
CA ALA A 44 7.16 -12.87 -16.19
C ALA A 44 8.23 -13.92 -15.82
N MET A 45 8.48 -14.16 -14.54
CA MET A 45 9.38 -15.23 -14.07
C MET A 45 8.78 -16.64 -14.25
N TRP A 46 7.46 -16.74 -14.41
CA TRP A 46 6.80 -18.04 -14.55
C TRP A 46 7.32 -18.82 -15.77
N PRO A 47 7.77 -20.08 -15.62
CA PRO A 47 8.43 -20.85 -16.67
C PRO A 47 7.46 -21.43 -17.72
N GLY A 48 6.14 -21.30 -17.53
CA GLY A 48 5.11 -21.86 -18.42
C GLY A 48 4.68 -20.96 -19.58
N LYS A 49 3.65 -21.43 -20.32
CA LYS A 49 2.97 -20.62 -21.35
C LYS A 49 2.37 -19.37 -20.69
N LYS A 50 2.75 -18.20 -21.20
CA LYS A 50 2.32 -16.91 -20.68
C LYS A 50 1.88 -15.99 -21.83
N PRO A 51 0.87 -15.13 -21.62
CA PRO A 51 0.48 -14.09 -22.57
C PRO A 51 1.68 -13.24 -23.01
N ALA A 52 1.64 -12.69 -24.24
CA ALA A 52 2.69 -11.85 -24.80
C ALA A 52 3.10 -10.69 -23.86
N PHE A 53 2.15 -10.17 -23.08
CA PHE A 53 2.40 -9.14 -22.08
C PHE A 53 3.47 -9.48 -21.02
N PHE A 54 3.63 -10.77 -20.68
CA PHE A 54 4.61 -11.26 -19.70
C PHE A 54 5.86 -11.88 -20.36
N GLN A 55 5.93 -11.84 -21.69
CA GLN A 55 7.08 -12.33 -22.47
C GLN A 55 8.08 -11.20 -22.69
N TYR A 56 8.87 -10.91 -21.66
CA TYR A 56 10.00 -9.99 -21.73
C TYR A 56 11.11 -10.44 -20.78
N ASP A 57 12.29 -9.85 -20.95
CA ASP A 57 13.43 -10.11 -20.07
C ASP A 57 13.26 -9.36 -18.74
N TRP A 58 12.69 -10.05 -17.75
CA TRP A 58 12.47 -9.52 -16.40
C TRP A 58 13.79 -9.23 -15.67
N ARG A 59 14.93 -9.81 -16.09
CA ARG A 59 16.23 -9.63 -15.42
C ARG A 59 16.74 -8.20 -15.53
N LYS A 60 16.32 -7.46 -16.56
CA LYS A 60 16.61 -6.02 -16.70
C LYS A 60 16.02 -5.19 -15.56
N GLU A 61 14.94 -5.71 -14.95
CA GLU A 61 14.15 -5.06 -13.90
C GLU A 61 14.48 -5.63 -12.51
N THR A 62 15.59 -6.36 -12.37
CA THR A 62 16.03 -6.97 -11.10
C THR A 62 16.17 -5.95 -9.97
N TRP A 63 16.51 -4.70 -10.31
CA TRP A 63 16.56 -3.61 -9.34
C TRP A 63 15.22 -3.41 -8.61
N ASN A 64 14.10 -3.40 -9.34
CA ASN A 64 12.77 -3.19 -8.75
C ASN A 64 12.39 -4.35 -7.82
N LEU A 65 12.79 -5.58 -8.19
CA LEU A 65 12.55 -6.78 -7.39
C LEU A 65 13.38 -6.76 -6.10
N LEU A 66 14.67 -6.39 -6.18
CA LEU A 66 15.54 -6.22 -5.02
C LEU A 66 15.02 -5.11 -4.10
N PHE A 67 14.56 -4.00 -4.68
CA PHE A 67 13.95 -2.91 -3.93
C PHE A 67 12.69 -3.36 -3.18
N ALA A 68 11.79 -4.08 -3.85
CA ALA A 68 10.59 -4.63 -3.22
C ALA A 68 10.93 -5.62 -2.09
N LEU A 69 11.92 -6.48 -2.29
CA LEU A 69 12.40 -7.39 -1.26
C LEU A 69 13.01 -6.62 -0.07
N GLY A 70 13.81 -5.60 -0.34
CA GLY A 70 14.38 -4.72 0.68
C GLY A 70 13.30 -3.98 1.49
N LEU A 71 12.22 -3.55 0.84
CA LEU A 71 11.08 -2.94 1.52
C LEU A 71 10.39 -3.92 2.49
N LEU A 72 10.17 -5.17 2.04
CA LEU A 72 9.58 -6.23 2.89
C LEU A 72 10.50 -6.57 4.06
N ALA A 73 11.79 -6.80 3.80
CA ALA A 73 12.78 -7.11 4.83
C ALA A 73 12.96 -5.95 5.81
N GLY A 74 13.03 -4.71 5.31
CA GLY A 74 13.13 -3.50 6.12
C GLY A 74 11.91 -3.30 7.01
N GLY A 75 10.70 -3.48 6.49
CA GLY A 75 9.47 -3.42 7.27
C GLY A 75 9.41 -4.50 8.36
N PHE A 76 9.80 -5.74 8.03
CA PHE A 76 9.89 -6.84 9.00
C PHE A 76 10.91 -6.54 10.11
N LEU A 77 12.13 -6.14 9.74
CA LEU A 77 13.19 -5.79 10.70
C LEU A 77 12.78 -4.60 11.58
N ALA A 78 12.17 -3.57 11.00
CA ALA A 78 11.68 -2.42 11.75
C ALA A 78 10.61 -2.82 12.76
N GLY A 79 9.62 -3.63 12.35
CA GLY A 79 8.57 -4.12 13.26
C GLY A 79 9.10 -5.06 14.35
N TYR A 80 10.16 -5.83 14.07
CA TYR A 80 10.79 -6.73 15.04
C TYR A 80 11.69 -5.99 16.04
N LEU A 81 12.49 -5.03 15.56
CA LEU A 81 13.47 -4.30 16.39
C LEU A 81 12.86 -3.11 17.14
N TYR A 82 11.81 -2.51 16.58
CA TYR A 82 11.13 -1.32 17.10
C TYR A 82 9.62 -1.57 17.18
N PRO A 83 9.15 -2.43 18.10
CA PRO A 83 7.72 -2.55 18.37
C PRO A 83 7.22 -1.17 18.83
N GLY A 84 6.46 -0.50 17.96
CA GLY A 84 5.97 0.84 18.21
C GLY A 84 4.90 0.87 19.29
N ASP A 85 4.72 2.04 19.92
CA ASP A 85 3.61 2.28 20.83
C ASP A 85 2.27 2.19 20.08
N PRO A 86 1.20 1.72 20.75
CA PRO A 86 -0.12 1.65 20.16
C PRO A 86 -0.56 3.03 19.64
N VAL A 87 -1.16 3.07 18.44
CA VAL A 87 -1.55 4.34 17.82
C VAL A 87 -2.56 5.06 18.70
N HIS A 88 -2.22 6.27 19.14
CA HIS A 88 -3.11 7.13 19.91
C HIS A 88 -4.17 7.73 18.98
N LEU A 89 -5.30 7.03 18.84
CA LEU A 89 -6.44 7.51 18.05
C LEU A 89 -7.25 8.55 18.82
N ASN A 90 -7.77 9.54 18.10
CA ASN A 90 -8.72 10.49 18.65
C ASN A 90 -10.01 9.77 19.09
N GLY A 91 -10.61 10.16 20.22
CA GLY A 91 -11.81 9.54 20.76
C GLY A 91 -12.97 9.44 19.75
N THR A 92 -13.16 10.45 18.90
CA THR A 92 -14.20 10.44 17.85
C THR A 92 -13.92 9.40 16.76
N VAL A 93 -12.65 9.15 16.44
CA VAL A 93 -12.25 8.13 15.47
C VAL A 93 -12.46 6.74 16.07
N LEU A 94 -12.16 6.59 17.36
CA LEU A 94 -12.35 5.33 18.05
C LEU A 94 -13.83 4.92 18.11
N GLU A 95 -14.72 5.86 18.42
CA GLU A 95 -16.18 5.61 18.40
C GLU A 95 -16.67 5.19 17.01
N ARG A 96 -16.16 5.82 15.94
CA ARG A 96 -16.49 5.48 14.55
C ARG A 96 -15.97 4.11 14.12
N ILE A 97 -14.77 3.72 14.55
CA ILE A 97 -14.21 2.40 14.23
C ILE A 97 -15.00 1.30 14.95
N LYS A 98 -15.35 1.54 16.23
CA LYS A 98 -16.22 0.64 17.00
C LYS A 98 -17.60 0.46 16.36
N SER A 99 -18.19 1.53 15.81
CA SER A 99 -19.48 1.41 15.12
C SER A 99 -19.43 0.56 13.85
N TRP A 100 -18.24 0.30 13.28
CA TRP A 100 -18.05 -0.64 12.17
C TRP A 100 -17.82 -2.10 12.64
N GLY A 101 -17.93 -2.36 13.94
CA GLY A 101 -17.72 -3.69 14.54
C GLY A 101 -16.24 -4.07 14.72
N LEU A 102 -15.34 -3.08 14.68
CA LEU A 102 -13.90 -3.26 14.94
C LEU A 102 -13.61 -2.85 16.39
N ASP A 103 -13.38 -3.84 17.25
CA ASP A 103 -13.20 -3.65 18.70
C ASP A 103 -11.73 -3.62 19.12
N ASP A 104 -10.82 -3.38 18.16
CA ASP A 104 -9.36 -3.33 18.37
C ASP A 104 -8.86 -1.88 18.39
N PRO A 105 -8.89 -1.18 19.55
CA PRO A 105 -8.64 0.26 19.65
C PRO A 105 -7.19 0.68 19.36
N GLN A 106 -6.25 -0.26 19.30
CA GLN A 106 -4.81 0.03 19.33
C GLN A 106 -3.98 -0.76 18.31
N ALA A 107 -4.62 -1.61 17.52
CA ALA A 107 -3.92 -2.34 16.47
C ALA A 107 -3.74 -1.43 15.24
N ILE A 108 -2.50 -1.33 14.74
CA ILE A 108 -2.18 -0.66 13.46
C ILE A 108 -2.97 -1.29 12.30
N VAL A 109 -3.33 -2.57 12.45
CA VAL A 109 -4.08 -3.36 11.48
C VAL A 109 -5.23 -4.09 12.20
N PRO A 110 -6.49 -3.97 11.76
CA PRO A 110 -7.63 -4.59 12.45
C PRO A 110 -7.55 -6.12 12.41
N LEU A 111 -7.36 -6.75 13.57
CA LEU A 111 -7.13 -8.19 13.68
C LEU A 111 -8.33 -8.99 13.17
N LYS A 112 -9.56 -8.50 13.34
CA LYS A 112 -10.77 -9.12 12.78
C LYS A 112 -10.77 -9.28 11.25
N LEU A 113 -9.98 -8.50 10.51
CA LEU A 113 -9.92 -8.55 9.06
C LEU A 113 -8.66 -9.27 8.54
N PHE A 114 -7.58 -9.26 9.31
CA PHE A 114 -6.26 -9.70 8.85
C PHE A 114 -5.65 -10.85 9.68
N ALA A 115 -6.29 -11.29 10.75
CA ALA A 115 -5.87 -12.50 11.47
C ALA A 115 -6.04 -13.74 10.59
N THR A 116 -5.22 -14.76 10.85
CA THR A 116 -5.34 -16.06 10.18
C THR A 116 -6.71 -16.71 10.38
N SER A 117 -7.36 -16.44 11.51
CA SER A 117 -8.75 -16.85 11.78
C SER A 117 -9.78 -16.15 10.89
N ALA A 118 -9.52 -14.91 10.45
CA ALA A 118 -10.42 -14.17 9.56
C ALA A 118 -10.48 -14.80 8.15
N LEU A 119 -9.42 -15.47 7.71
CA LEU A 119 -9.35 -16.19 6.43
C LEU A 119 -10.31 -17.39 6.36
N ALA A 120 -10.92 -17.81 7.47
CA ALA A 120 -11.99 -18.81 7.45
C ALA A 120 -13.29 -18.29 6.81
N SER A 121 -13.48 -16.96 6.77
CA SER A 121 -14.68 -16.34 6.20
C SER A 121 -14.55 -16.12 4.70
N TRP A 122 -15.50 -16.64 3.92
CA TRP A 122 -15.55 -16.40 2.48
C TRP A 122 -15.73 -14.91 2.13
N LYS A 123 -16.38 -14.12 3.02
CA LYS A 123 -16.54 -12.67 2.84
C LYS A 123 -15.19 -11.95 2.80
N VAL A 124 -14.25 -12.38 3.65
CA VAL A 124 -12.88 -11.86 3.68
C VAL A 124 -12.16 -12.20 2.38
N TRP A 125 -12.34 -13.41 1.84
CA TRP A 125 -11.80 -13.77 0.53
C TRP A 125 -12.36 -12.91 -0.60
N VAL A 126 -13.67 -12.66 -0.63
CA VAL A 126 -14.28 -11.77 -1.62
C VAL A 126 -13.67 -10.38 -1.53
N TYR A 127 -13.55 -9.83 -0.32
CA TYR A 127 -12.93 -8.53 -0.08
C TYR A 127 -11.49 -8.47 -0.59
N LEU A 128 -10.65 -9.43 -0.21
CA LEU A 128 -9.24 -9.47 -0.60
C LEU A 128 -9.05 -9.66 -2.11
N LEU A 129 -9.79 -10.59 -2.70
CA LEU A 129 -9.68 -10.89 -4.14
C LEU A 129 -10.23 -9.75 -5.00
N LEU A 130 -11.42 -9.24 -4.67
CA LEU A 130 -12.03 -8.15 -5.43
C LEU A 130 -11.24 -6.84 -5.23
N GLY A 131 -10.86 -6.53 -4.00
CA GLY A 131 -10.03 -5.35 -3.69
C GLY A 131 -8.67 -5.42 -4.39
N GLY A 132 -7.98 -6.55 -4.29
CA GLY A 132 -6.69 -6.77 -4.97
C GLY A 132 -6.82 -6.69 -6.49
N PHE A 133 -7.88 -7.27 -7.06
CA PHE A 133 -8.17 -7.16 -8.49
C PHE A 133 -8.40 -5.71 -8.92
N LEU A 134 -9.26 -4.97 -8.22
CA LEU A 134 -9.56 -3.58 -8.53
C LEU A 134 -8.32 -2.67 -8.42
N ILE A 135 -7.49 -2.86 -7.39
CA ILE A 135 -6.24 -2.12 -7.22
C ILE A 135 -5.26 -2.45 -8.37
N GLY A 136 -5.09 -3.73 -8.69
CA GLY A 136 -4.22 -4.17 -9.78
C GLY A 136 -4.68 -3.67 -11.15
N PHE A 137 -5.98 -3.79 -11.43
CA PHE A 137 -6.61 -3.29 -12.65
C PHE A 137 -6.47 -1.77 -12.75
N GLY A 138 -6.81 -1.03 -11.69
CA GLY A 138 -6.73 0.43 -11.65
C GLY A 138 -5.30 0.94 -11.81
N ALA A 139 -4.33 0.33 -11.12
CA ALA A 139 -2.92 0.68 -11.28
C ALA A 139 -2.43 0.41 -12.71
N ARG A 140 -2.94 -0.61 -13.39
CA ARG A 140 -2.57 -0.84 -14.80
C ARG A 140 -3.26 0.12 -15.74
N TYR A 141 -4.55 0.37 -15.53
CA TYR A 141 -5.35 1.31 -16.33
C TYR A 141 -4.81 2.74 -16.24
N GLY A 142 -4.38 3.16 -15.05
CA GLY A 142 -3.74 4.46 -14.82
C GLY A 142 -2.30 4.56 -15.32
N GLY A 143 -1.68 3.45 -15.76
CA GLY A 143 -0.28 3.43 -16.18
C GLY A 143 0.74 3.42 -15.04
N GLY A 144 0.30 3.30 -13.79
CA GLY A 144 1.14 3.27 -12.59
C GLY A 144 0.32 3.21 -11.31
N CYS A 145 0.98 2.90 -10.19
CA CYS A 145 0.37 2.99 -8.86
C CYS A 145 0.78 4.29 -8.15
N THR A 146 0.38 4.44 -6.88
CA THR A 146 0.74 5.59 -6.04
C THR A 146 2.26 5.82 -5.98
N SER A 147 3.08 4.77 -5.92
CA SER A 147 4.54 4.96 -5.89
C SER A 147 5.07 5.54 -7.22
N GLY A 148 4.51 5.14 -8.35
CA GLY A 148 4.94 5.64 -9.66
C GLY A 148 4.46 7.06 -9.95
N HIS A 149 3.17 7.35 -9.73
CA HIS A 149 2.63 8.68 -10.03
C HIS A 149 2.89 9.69 -8.90
N ALA A 150 2.68 9.32 -7.64
CA ALA A 150 2.76 10.28 -6.53
C ALA A 150 4.19 10.55 -6.07
N ILE A 151 5.06 9.52 -6.05
CA ILE A 151 6.44 9.69 -5.59
C ILE A 151 7.33 10.08 -6.78
N THR A 152 7.43 9.25 -7.82
CA THR A 152 8.31 9.54 -8.96
C THR A 152 7.72 10.60 -9.91
N GLY A 153 6.46 10.44 -10.30
CA GLY A 153 5.84 11.26 -11.33
C GLY A 153 5.66 12.73 -10.94
N ILE A 154 5.23 13.01 -9.70
CA ILE A 154 5.15 14.39 -9.17
C ILE A 154 6.55 14.97 -8.97
N ALA A 155 7.51 14.20 -8.46
CA ALA A 155 8.90 14.66 -8.32
C ALA A 155 9.53 15.02 -9.69
N ALA A 156 9.14 14.32 -10.75
CA ALA A 156 9.53 14.61 -12.13
C ALA A 156 8.64 15.67 -12.83
N LEU A 157 7.75 16.35 -12.09
CA LEU A 157 6.85 17.40 -12.59
C LEU A 157 5.95 16.97 -13.77
N GLN A 158 5.55 15.69 -13.79
CA GLN A 158 4.69 15.16 -14.85
C GLN A 158 3.22 15.52 -14.62
N LEU A 159 2.66 16.34 -15.51
CA LEU A 159 1.25 16.72 -15.48
C LEU A 159 0.28 15.51 -15.45
N PRO A 160 0.49 14.44 -16.25
CA PRO A 160 -0.37 13.26 -16.20
C PRO A 160 -0.36 12.58 -14.83
N SER A 161 0.78 12.59 -14.14
CA SER A 161 0.92 12.02 -12.80
C SER A 161 0.19 12.85 -11.75
N LEU A 162 0.23 14.18 -11.86
CA LEU A 162 -0.57 15.06 -10.99
C LEU A 162 -2.06 14.75 -11.13
N VAL A 163 -2.57 14.65 -12.36
CA VAL A 163 -3.99 14.33 -12.63
C VAL A 163 -4.34 12.97 -12.04
N ALA A 164 -3.52 11.93 -12.29
CA ALA A 164 -3.75 10.60 -11.75
C ALA A 164 -3.83 10.60 -10.21
N VAL A 165 -2.94 11.33 -9.54
CA VAL A 165 -2.91 11.42 -8.08
C VAL A 165 -4.15 12.12 -7.53
N VAL A 166 -4.61 13.20 -8.16
CA VAL A 166 -5.88 13.86 -7.75
C VAL A 166 -7.03 12.87 -7.79
N PHE A 167 -7.17 12.08 -8.87
CA PHE A 167 -8.22 11.07 -8.97
C PHE A 167 -8.04 9.91 -7.97
N PHE A 168 -6.81 9.49 -7.67
CA PHE A 168 -6.54 8.50 -6.63
C PHE A 168 -7.02 8.98 -5.26
N PHE A 169 -6.75 10.24 -4.90
CA PHE A 169 -7.22 10.83 -3.64
C PHE A 169 -8.74 10.98 -3.60
N VAL A 170 -9.35 11.47 -4.68
CA VAL A 170 -10.83 11.59 -4.77
C VAL A 170 -11.49 10.22 -4.64
N GLY A 171 -10.99 9.21 -5.37
CA GLY A 171 -11.49 7.84 -5.27
C GLY A 171 -11.29 7.24 -3.87
N GLY A 172 -10.15 7.51 -3.25
CA GLY A 172 -9.87 7.10 -1.87
C GLY A 172 -10.81 7.75 -0.85
N LEU A 173 -11.12 9.03 -1.00
CA LEU A 173 -12.07 9.75 -0.14
C LEU A 173 -13.49 9.19 -0.31
N ILE A 174 -13.95 9.02 -1.55
CA ILE A 174 -15.24 8.39 -1.86
C ILE A 174 -15.30 6.98 -1.24
N GLY A 175 -14.23 6.20 -1.41
CA GLY A 175 -14.11 4.86 -0.85
C GLY A 175 -14.19 4.86 0.67
N ALA A 176 -13.43 5.73 1.34
CA ALA A 176 -13.37 5.81 2.80
C ALA A 176 -14.70 6.24 3.43
N TRP A 177 -15.44 7.15 2.79
CA TRP A 177 -16.68 7.70 3.34
C TRP A 177 -17.92 6.88 3.01
N TRP A 178 -18.00 6.30 1.80
CA TRP A 178 -19.22 5.65 1.34
C TRP A 178 -19.11 4.13 1.18
N ILE A 179 -17.94 3.62 0.79
CA ILE A 179 -17.78 2.19 0.49
C ILE A 179 -17.31 1.42 1.73
N LEU A 180 -16.24 1.90 2.36
CA LEU A 180 -15.55 1.22 3.45
C LEU A 180 -16.44 0.94 4.67
N PRO A 181 -17.30 1.86 5.16
CA PRO A 181 -18.15 1.61 6.33
C PRO A 181 -19.10 0.43 6.11
N GLY A 182 -19.81 0.42 4.97
CA GLY A 182 -20.75 -0.65 4.63
C GLY A 182 -20.06 -1.98 4.34
N LEU A 183 -18.89 -1.93 3.70
CA LEU A 183 -18.09 -3.10 3.39
C LEU A 183 -17.54 -3.76 4.67
N ILE A 184 -16.99 -2.98 5.61
CA ILE A 184 -16.48 -3.50 6.87
C ILE A 184 -17.63 -4.10 7.69
N ALA A 185 -18.75 -3.39 7.84
CA ALA A 185 -19.93 -3.90 8.56
C ALA A 185 -20.43 -5.23 7.96
N TRP A 186 -20.46 -5.35 6.62
CA TRP A 186 -20.83 -6.60 5.95
C TRP A 186 -19.88 -7.76 6.24
N ILE A 187 -18.57 -7.50 6.31
CA ILE A 187 -17.54 -8.52 6.61
C ILE A 187 -17.58 -8.94 8.07
N THR A 188 -17.62 -7.96 8.99
CA THR A 188 -17.53 -8.19 10.45
C THR A 188 -18.85 -8.64 11.06
N GLY A 189 -19.98 -8.48 10.34
CA GLY A 189 -21.31 -8.76 10.87
C GLY A 189 -21.80 -7.73 11.89
N GLY A 190 -21.12 -6.57 11.98
CA GLY A 190 -21.44 -5.47 12.90
C GLY A 190 -22.71 -4.73 12.49
N ALA A 191 -23.54 -4.42 13.50
CA ALA A 191 -24.89 -3.86 13.40
C ALA A 191 -24.97 -2.55 12.61
N GLY A 192 -25.99 -2.44 11.76
CA GLY A 192 -26.47 -1.15 11.27
C GLY A 192 -27.06 -0.29 12.38
#